data_AF-A0A1U9LJL2-F1
#
_entry.id   AF-A0A1U9LJL2-F1
#
_cell.length_a   1.000
_cell.length_b   1.000
_cell.length_c   1.000
_cell.angle_alpha   90.00
_cell.angle_beta   90.00
_cell.angle_gamma   90.00
#
_symmetry.space_group_name_H-M   'P 1'
#
loop_
_entity.id
_entity.type
_entity.pdbx_description
1 polymer ?
#
loop_
_entity_poly.entity_id
_entity_poly.type
_entity_poly.pdbx_seq_one_letter_code
_entity_poly.pdbx_strand_id
1 'polypeptide(L)'
;MKRYLTVEELKQDFPTAFNVAGDVDFTNAPGAEGITELPENWAVKGGLRLQGLSALRVIPKGLSVGRNFELEDCRSVVTLPRDISVGRSVRVINCPSFEAIPDGVSPSYSFFIFGCEKFARLPSSLDVEWLTVSNCPSLRSLPDKVVARKNFEVSSCPVLLSLPQHLYVGEWMCIAECPEVRSIPDGLNLKYDLLMSGCSQIEELPADLRVGRNLDISKCSGIKEIPSTAEIGGALIMRGCKGVIIPENVAEACQNIIASSASDYEISRAARPEEISPTP
;
A
#
# COMPACT_ATOMS: atom_id res chain seq x y z
N MET A 1 25.03 -8.50 24.82
CA MET A 1 24.36 -9.17 23.68
C MET A 1 23.87 -10.52 24.18
N LYS A 2 22.62 -10.87 23.89
CA LYS A 2 21.99 -12.11 24.33
C LYS A 2 21.58 -12.93 23.11
N ARG A 3 21.80 -14.24 23.16
CA ARG A 3 21.37 -15.20 22.13
C ARG A 3 20.55 -16.27 22.84
N TYR A 4 19.41 -16.62 22.27
CA TYR A 4 18.53 -17.65 22.81
C TYR A 4 18.45 -18.82 21.85
N LEU A 5 18.82 -20.01 22.31
CA LEU A 5 18.79 -21.23 21.51
C LEU A 5 17.45 -21.96 21.68
N THR A 6 16.78 -21.74 22.81
CA THR A 6 15.49 -22.35 23.13
C THR A 6 14.45 -21.30 23.53
N VAL A 7 13.17 -21.65 23.34
CA VAL A 7 12.06 -20.77 23.73
C VAL A 7 11.95 -20.71 25.25
N GLU A 8 12.34 -21.78 25.95
CA GLU A 8 12.36 -21.87 27.40
C GLU A 8 13.32 -20.85 28.02
N GLU A 9 14.55 -20.73 27.50
CA GLU A 9 15.51 -19.70 27.90
C GLU A 9 14.96 -18.28 27.65
N LEU A 10 14.39 -18.06 26.47
CA LEU A 10 13.82 -16.77 26.11
C LEU A 10 12.67 -16.38 27.04
N LYS A 11 11.80 -17.34 27.38
CA LYS A 11 10.66 -17.16 28.28
C LYS A 11 11.09 -17.00 29.73
N GLN A 12 12.20 -17.62 30.14
CA GLN A 12 12.75 -17.42 31.48
C GLN A 12 13.24 -15.98 31.68
N ASP A 13 13.90 -15.41 30.66
CA ASP A 13 14.44 -14.05 30.72
C ASP A 13 13.37 -12.97 30.49
N PHE A 14 12.34 -13.27 29.69
CA PHE A 14 11.27 -12.34 29.33
C PHE A 14 9.87 -12.92 29.60
N PRO A 15 9.54 -13.35 30.83
CA PRO A 15 8.30 -14.07 31.11
C PRO A 15 7.04 -13.25 30.80
N THR A 16 7.10 -11.93 30.97
CA THR A 16 5.98 -11.01 30.71
C THR A 16 5.68 -10.84 29.23
N ALA A 17 6.63 -11.18 28.34
CA ALA A 17 6.40 -11.11 26.90
C ALA A 17 5.47 -12.23 26.41
N PHE A 18 5.34 -13.33 27.16
CA PHE A 18 4.57 -14.51 26.74
C PHE A 18 3.20 -14.53 27.43
N ASN A 19 2.13 -14.31 26.68
CA ASN A 19 0.79 -14.31 27.24
C ASN A 19 0.14 -15.71 27.24
N VAL A 20 -0.93 -15.87 28.03
CA VAL A 20 -1.67 -17.15 28.15
C VAL A 20 -2.45 -17.53 26.89
N ALA A 21 -2.76 -16.57 26.02
CA ALA A 21 -3.45 -16.79 24.75
C ALA A 21 -2.50 -17.25 23.63
N GLY A 22 -1.19 -17.34 23.92
CA GLY A 22 -0.14 -17.77 23.00
C GLY A 22 0.41 -16.66 22.12
N ASP A 23 0.04 -15.40 22.34
CA ASP A 23 0.74 -14.27 21.72
C ASP A 23 2.03 -13.98 22.50
N VAL A 24 3.03 -13.47 21.78
CA VAL A 24 4.31 -13.06 22.33
C VAL A 24 4.56 -11.61 21.93
N ASP A 25 4.77 -10.75 22.91
CA ASP A 25 4.86 -9.31 22.72
C ASP A 25 6.05 -8.72 23.50
N PHE A 26 7.05 -8.23 22.78
CA PHE A 26 8.23 -7.57 23.34
C PHE A 26 8.08 -6.06 23.53
N THR A 27 6.86 -5.51 23.36
CA THR A 27 6.56 -4.11 23.66
C THR A 27 7.01 -3.78 25.08
N ASN A 28 7.91 -2.80 25.20
CA ASN A 28 8.46 -2.35 26.49
C ASN A 28 9.13 -3.46 27.33
N ALA A 29 9.68 -4.51 26.71
CA ALA A 29 10.41 -5.57 27.41
C ALA A 29 11.85 -5.12 27.74
N PRO A 30 12.19 -4.78 29.01
CA PRO A 30 13.50 -4.20 29.32
C PRO A 30 14.64 -5.19 29.06
N GLY A 31 15.69 -4.75 28.36
CA GLY A 31 16.83 -5.58 27.99
C GLY A 31 16.63 -6.40 26.71
N ALA A 32 15.43 -6.35 26.10
CA ALA A 32 15.16 -7.01 24.82
C ALA A 32 15.92 -6.36 23.65
N GLU A 33 16.31 -5.09 23.78
CA GLU A 33 17.13 -4.37 22.80
C GLU A 33 18.49 -5.05 22.56
N GLY A 34 18.97 -5.83 23.55
CA GLY A 34 20.21 -6.60 23.48
C GLY A 34 20.09 -8.01 22.90
N ILE A 35 18.88 -8.45 22.52
CA ILE A 35 18.65 -9.75 21.85
C ILE A 35 19.25 -9.69 20.45
N THR A 36 20.16 -10.62 20.17
CA THR A 36 20.84 -10.72 18.87
C THR A 36 20.31 -11.85 18.00
N GLU A 37 19.81 -12.91 18.63
CA GLU A 37 19.29 -14.11 17.98
C GLU A 37 18.14 -14.69 18.78
N LEU A 38 17.13 -15.18 18.05
CA LEU A 38 15.95 -15.88 18.56
C LEU A 38 16.03 -17.38 18.19
N PRO A 39 15.30 -18.26 18.90
CA PRO A 39 15.34 -19.70 18.64
C PRO A 39 14.86 -20.06 17.23
N GLU A 40 15.53 -21.01 16.58
CA GLU A 40 15.06 -21.63 15.34
C GLU A 40 13.81 -22.48 15.56
N ASN A 41 13.01 -22.69 14.51
CA ASN A 41 11.78 -23.49 14.53
C ASN A 41 10.76 -23.05 15.60
N TRP A 42 10.79 -21.78 15.97
CA TRP A 42 9.91 -21.25 17.00
C TRP A 42 8.47 -21.20 16.51
N ALA A 43 7.59 -21.95 17.17
CA ALA A 43 6.16 -21.91 16.93
C ALA A 43 5.44 -20.97 17.94
N VAL A 44 4.91 -19.86 17.45
CA VAL A 44 4.06 -18.93 18.19
C VAL A 44 2.60 -19.18 17.80
N LYS A 45 1.77 -19.64 18.75
CA LYS A 45 0.35 -19.96 18.49
C LYS A 45 -0.48 -18.71 18.15
N GLY A 46 -0.16 -17.58 18.76
CA GLY A 46 -0.82 -16.30 18.57
C GLY A 46 -0.10 -15.38 17.59
N GLY A 47 -0.14 -14.08 17.87
CA GLY A 47 0.70 -13.07 17.23
C GLY A 47 2.08 -12.97 17.87
N LEU A 48 3.06 -12.53 17.09
CA LEU A 48 4.42 -12.24 17.53
C LEU A 48 4.73 -10.77 17.23
N ARG A 49 4.92 -9.95 18.26
CA ARG A 49 5.39 -8.57 18.15
C ARG A 49 6.81 -8.45 18.67
N LEU A 50 7.73 -8.13 17.76
CA LEU A 50 9.13 -7.83 18.04
C LEU A 50 9.30 -6.31 17.94
N GLN A 51 9.22 -5.62 19.08
CA GLN A 51 9.38 -4.16 19.15
C GLN A 51 10.69 -3.78 19.82
N GLY A 52 11.48 -2.91 19.18
CA GLY A 52 12.67 -2.32 19.78
C GLY A 52 13.85 -3.28 19.96
N LEU A 53 13.81 -4.48 19.36
CA LEU A 53 14.91 -5.45 19.35
C LEU A 53 16.05 -4.97 18.44
N SER A 54 16.72 -3.88 18.84
CA SER A 54 17.68 -3.14 18.02
C SER A 54 18.90 -3.96 17.60
N ALA A 55 19.31 -4.93 18.42
CA ALA A 55 20.46 -5.80 18.14
C ALA A 55 20.09 -7.08 17.35
N LEU A 56 18.80 -7.35 17.09
CA LEU A 56 18.34 -8.56 16.42
C LEU A 56 18.76 -8.52 14.95
N ARG A 57 19.59 -9.48 14.54
CA ARG A 57 20.20 -9.48 13.20
C ARG A 57 19.36 -10.18 12.17
N VAL A 58 18.71 -11.26 12.57
CA VAL A 58 17.97 -12.15 11.68
C VAL A 58 16.69 -12.61 12.37
N ILE A 59 15.64 -12.77 11.57
CA ILE A 59 14.47 -13.54 11.97
C ILE A 59 14.81 -15.02 11.80
N PRO A 60 14.56 -15.88 12.80
CA PRO A 60 15.02 -17.27 12.79
C PRO A 60 14.34 -18.11 11.72
N LYS A 61 15.06 -19.09 11.18
CA LYS A 61 14.51 -20.09 10.25
C LYS A 61 13.43 -20.93 10.92
N GLY A 62 12.47 -21.40 10.14
CA GLY A 62 11.35 -22.20 10.62
C GLY A 62 10.40 -21.47 11.57
N LEU A 63 10.47 -20.13 11.66
CA LEU A 63 9.53 -19.35 12.47
C LEU A 63 8.11 -19.52 11.94
N SER A 64 7.20 -19.94 12.81
CA SER A 64 5.78 -20.11 12.50
C SER A 64 4.92 -19.29 13.46
N VAL A 65 4.16 -18.33 12.93
CA VAL A 65 3.29 -17.43 13.70
C VAL A 65 1.84 -17.65 13.29
N GLY A 66 1.02 -18.10 14.22
CA GLY A 66 -0.38 -18.49 13.95
C GLY A 66 -1.28 -17.33 13.56
N ARG A 67 -0.94 -16.09 13.94
CA ARG A 67 -1.72 -14.88 13.59
C ARG A 67 -0.86 -13.82 12.89
N ASN A 68 -0.55 -12.73 13.58
CA ASN A 68 0.13 -11.56 13.03
C ASN A 68 1.60 -11.58 13.43
N PHE A 69 2.49 -11.37 12.47
CA PHE A 69 3.90 -11.11 12.73
C PHE A 69 4.17 -9.61 12.58
N GLU A 70 4.74 -8.99 13.60
CA GLU A 70 5.03 -7.56 13.64
C GLU A 70 6.49 -7.33 14.03
N LEU A 71 7.18 -6.57 13.20
CA LEU A 71 8.53 -6.08 13.43
C LEU A 71 8.48 -4.56 13.52
N GLU A 72 8.80 -4.00 14.68
CA GLU A 72 8.71 -2.56 14.95
C GLU A 72 10.01 -2.05 15.57
N ASP A 73 10.54 -0.93 15.06
CA ASP A 73 11.77 -0.29 15.55
C ASP A 73 12.99 -1.24 15.65
N CYS A 74 13.02 -2.29 14.83
CA CYS A 74 14.12 -3.25 14.78
C CYS A 74 15.15 -2.80 13.74
N ARG A 75 16.27 -2.25 14.25
CA ARG A 75 17.23 -1.51 13.43
C ARG A 75 18.18 -2.36 12.59
N SER A 76 18.34 -3.64 12.92
CA SER A 76 19.38 -4.50 12.32
C SER A 76 18.85 -5.61 11.42
N VAL A 77 17.54 -5.89 11.43
CA VAL A 77 16.94 -6.94 10.61
C VAL A 77 16.85 -6.46 9.15
N VAL A 78 17.42 -7.25 8.24
CA VAL A 78 17.48 -6.89 6.80
C VAL A 78 16.37 -7.55 5.98
N THR A 79 15.94 -8.76 6.34
CA THR A 79 14.92 -9.49 5.58
C THR A 79 14.24 -10.56 6.46
N LEU A 80 13.14 -11.10 5.96
CA LEU A 80 12.51 -12.31 6.51
C LEU A 80 13.15 -13.57 5.90
N PRO A 81 13.16 -14.70 6.61
CA PRO A 81 13.58 -15.97 6.03
C PRO A 81 12.48 -16.50 5.09
N ARG A 82 12.89 -17.23 4.05
CA ARG A 82 11.98 -17.75 3.00
C ARG A 82 10.95 -18.76 3.52
N ASP A 83 11.28 -19.44 4.62
CA ASP A 83 10.49 -20.50 5.24
C ASP A 83 9.62 -19.99 6.41
N ILE A 84 9.52 -18.67 6.63
CA ILE A 84 8.59 -18.13 7.62
C ILE A 84 7.13 -18.44 7.24
N SER A 85 6.35 -18.90 8.21
CA SER A 85 4.91 -19.09 8.06
C SER A 85 4.16 -18.08 8.93
N VAL A 86 3.27 -17.29 8.34
CA VAL A 86 2.47 -16.29 9.04
C VAL A 86 1.00 -16.46 8.67
N GLY A 87 0.16 -16.76 9.66
CA GLY A 87 -1.23 -17.16 9.42
C GLY A 87 -2.16 -16.04 8.95
N ARG A 88 -1.84 -14.76 9.22
CA ARG A 88 -2.72 -13.64 8.87
C ARG A 88 -2.00 -12.46 8.24
N SER A 89 -1.18 -11.75 8.99
CA SER A 89 -0.66 -10.43 8.61
C SER A 89 0.81 -10.28 8.92
N VAL A 90 1.54 -9.59 8.05
CA VAL A 90 2.92 -9.17 8.27
C VAL A 90 2.97 -7.64 8.33
N ARG A 91 3.48 -7.11 9.45
CA ARG A 91 3.71 -5.68 9.65
C ARG A 91 5.19 -5.42 9.88
N VAL A 92 5.77 -4.48 9.13
CA VAL A 92 7.14 -4.00 9.34
C VAL A 92 7.12 -2.48 9.44
N ILE A 93 7.52 -1.96 10.58
CA ILE A 93 7.34 -0.56 10.96
C ILE A 93 8.67 0.00 11.44
N ASN A 94 9.12 1.11 10.86
CA ASN A 94 10.31 1.85 11.28
C ASN A 94 11.57 0.98 11.41
N CYS A 95 11.76 0.04 10.48
CA CYS A 95 12.93 -0.83 10.42
C CYS A 95 13.90 -0.32 9.34
N PRO A 96 14.86 0.57 9.68
CA PRO A 96 15.65 1.30 8.67
C PRO A 96 16.56 0.41 7.83
N SER A 97 16.98 -0.75 8.33
CA SER A 97 17.82 -1.71 7.60
C SER A 97 17.02 -2.75 6.81
N PHE A 98 15.69 -2.77 6.92
CA PHE A 98 14.86 -3.78 6.29
C PHE A 98 14.74 -3.51 4.79
N GLU A 99 15.25 -4.42 3.97
CA GLU A 99 15.44 -4.23 2.53
C GLU A 99 14.40 -4.96 1.69
N ALA A 100 14.01 -6.16 2.10
CA ALA A 100 13.15 -6.99 1.27
C ALA A 100 12.35 -8.03 2.04
N ILE A 101 11.22 -8.40 1.46
CA ILE A 101 10.48 -9.62 1.78
C ILE A 101 10.77 -10.63 0.65
N PRO A 102 11.20 -11.86 0.98
CA PRO A 102 11.50 -12.85 -0.05
C PRO A 102 10.21 -13.50 -0.60
N ASP A 103 10.34 -14.16 -1.75
CA ASP A 103 9.30 -15.05 -2.25
C ASP A 103 9.02 -16.19 -1.26
N GLY A 104 7.77 -16.64 -1.22
CA GLY A 104 7.28 -17.65 -0.27
C GLY A 104 6.57 -17.05 0.95
N VAL A 105 6.77 -15.75 1.23
CA VAL A 105 6.03 -15.05 2.30
C VAL A 105 4.71 -14.54 1.73
N SER A 106 3.61 -15.20 2.07
CA SER A 106 2.28 -14.86 1.56
C SER A 106 1.20 -14.91 2.66
N PRO A 107 1.15 -13.91 3.58
CA PRO A 107 0.03 -13.74 4.50
C PRO A 107 -1.28 -13.62 3.71
N SER A 108 -2.36 -14.24 4.19
CA SER A 108 -3.65 -14.18 3.48
C SER A 108 -4.40 -12.85 3.69
N TYR A 109 -4.11 -12.13 4.77
CA TYR A 109 -4.90 -10.98 5.21
C TYR A 109 -4.23 -9.66 4.84
N SER A 110 -3.04 -9.34 5.36
CA SER A 110 -2.41 -8.05 5.04
C SER A 110 -0.88 -8.02 5.04
N PHE A 111 -0.36 -7.13 4.19
CA PHE A 111 1.01 -6.62 4.26
C PHE A 111 0.97 -5.13 4.60
N PHE A 112 1.70 -4.74 5.64
CA PHE A 112 1.83 -3.35 6.07
C PHE A 112 3.31 -3.02 6.25
N ILE A 113 3.86 -2.17 5.39
CA ILE A 113 5.24 -1.69 5.48
C ILE A 113 5.22 -0.18 5.65
N PHE A 114 5.83 0.32 6.72
CA PHE A 114 5.84 1.73 7.04
C PHE A 114 7.22 2.19 7.50
N GLY A 115 7.71 3.30 6.95
CA GLY A 115 8.90 3.99 7.47
C GLY A 115 10.19 3.17 7.37
N CYS A 116 10.28 2.27 6.37
CA CYS A 116 11.46 1.43 6.16
C CYS A 116 12.34 2.05 5.07
N GLU A 117 13.41 2.76 5.50
CA GLU A 117 14.24 3.59 4.63
C GLU A 117 14.86 2.82 3.45
N LYS A 118 15.38 1.61 3.71
CA LYS A 118 16.02 0.76 2.70
C LYS A 118 15.07 -0.22 2.01
N PHE A 119 13.79 -0.21 2.33
CA PHE A 119 12.86 -1.19 1.78
C PHE A 119 12.71 -0.99 0.26
N ALA A 120 13.04 -2.03 -0.49
CA ALA A 120 13.17 -1.98 -1.94
C ALA A 120 12.42 -3.09 -2.67
N ARG A 121 12.02 -4.18 -2.00
CA ARG A 121 11.44 -5.34 -2.69
C ARG A 121 10.39 -6.11 -1.87
N LEU A 122 9.21 -6.28 -2.49
CA LEU A 122 8.16 -7.20 -2.08
C LEU A 122 8.34 -8.59 -2.75
N PRO A 123 7.58 -9.63 -2.33
CA PRO A 123 7.48 -10.88 -3.08
C PRO A 123 7.00 -10.64 -4.51
N SER A 124 7.41 -11.50 -5.45
CA SER A 124 7.09 -11.42 -6.89
C SER A 124 5.59 -11.50 -7.23
N SER A 125 4.77 -12.00 -6.31
CA SER A 125 3.31 -11.99 -6.41
C SER A 125 2.69 -11.77 -5.04
N LEU A 126 1.62 -11.00 -4.99
CA LEU A 126 0.87 -10.71 -3.76
C LEU A 126 -0.62 -11.01 -3.95
N ASP A 127 -1.20 -11.71 -2.98
CA ASP A 127 -2.65 -11.93 -2.90
C ASP A 127 -3.13 -11.76 -1.45
N VAL A 128 -3.55 -10.53 -1.12
CA VAL A 128 -3.90 -10.08 0.23
C VAL A 128 -5.25 -9.37 0.23
N GLU A 129 -5.86 -9.21 1.41
CA GLU A 129 -7.03 -8.31 1.53
C GLU A 129 -6.58 -6.83 1.57
N TRP A 130 -5.52 -6.51 2.31
CA TRP A 130 -4.95 -5.15 2.39
C TRP A 130 -3.46 -5.14 2.08
N LEU A 131 -3.05 -4.26 1.19
CA LEU A 131 -1.66 -3.90 0.96
C LEU A 131 -1.45 -2.43 1.31
N THR A 132 -0.55 -2.15 2.25
CA THR A 132 -0.10 -0.80 2.57
C THR A 132 1.42 -0.74 2.53
N VAL A 133 1.97 0.15 1.71
CA VAL A 133 3.39 0.46 1.68
C VAL A 133 3.58 1.97 1.73
N SER A 134 4.10 2.48 2.84
CA SER A 134 4.17 3.91 3.08
C SER A 134 5.54 4.34 3.61
N ASN A 135 5.97 5.55 3.24
CA ASN A 135 7.24 6.14 3.69
C ASN A 135 8.44 5.19 3.43
N CYS A 136 8.51 4.64 2.22
CA CYS A 136 9.58 3.73 1.79
C CYS A 136 10.38 4.39 0.63
N PRO A 137 11.35 5.27 0.92
CA PRO A 137 12.02 6.09 -0.09
C PRO A 137 12.94 5.33 -1.05
N SER A 138 13.27 4.07 -0.76
CA SER A 138 14.07 3.21 -1.63
C SER A 138 13.22 2.31 -2.55
N LEU A 139 11.89 2.32 -2.43
CA LEU A 139 11.01 1.45 -3.21
C LEU A 139 10.85 1.98 -4.64
N ARG A 140 11.42 1.26 -5.60
CA ARG A 140 11.41 1.64 -7.02
C ARG A 140 10.30 1.00 -7.83
N SER A 141 9.86 -0.19 -7.43
CA SER A 141 8.88 -0.99 -8.16
C SER A 141 8.07 -1.86 -7.21
N LEU A 142 6.82 -2.09 -7.58
CA LEU A 142 5.95 -3.10 -7.00
C LEU A 142 6.02 -4.39 -7.86
N PRO A 143 5.61 -5.55 -7.33
CA PRO A 143 5.58 -6.78 -8.12
C PRO A 143 4.52 -6.70 -9.22
N ASP A 144 4.75 -7.40 -10.34
CA ASP A 144 3.88 -7.31 -11.52
C ASP A 144 2.44 -7.76 -11.25
N LYS A 145 2.27 -8.75 -10.35
CA LYS A 145 0.97 -9.29 -9.95
C LYS A 145 0.65 -8.93 -8.50
N VAL A 146 -0.33 -8.05 -8.33
CA VAL A 146 -0.86 -7.66 -7.01
C VAL A 146 -2.37 -7.80 -7.00
N VAL A 147 -2.87 -8.65 -6.12
CA VAL A 147 -4.29 -8.76 -5.80
C VAL A 147 -4.49 -8.21 -4.39
N ALA A 148 -5.10 -7.03 -4.30
CA ALA A 148 -5.56 -6.42 -3.05
C ALA A 148 -7.09 -6.51 -3.01
N ARG A 149 -7.62 -7.60 -2.44
CA ARG A 149 -9.05 -7.93 -2.51
C ARG A 149 -9.96 -6.86 -1.89
N LYS A 150 -9.41 -6.02 -1.00
CA LYS A 150 -10.07 -4.82 -0.48
C LYS A 150 -9.26 -3.60 -0.85
N ASN A 151 -8.20 -3.31 -0.10
CA ASN A 151 -7.57 -2.00 -0.14
C ASN A 151 -6.12 -2.06 -0.58
N PHE A 152 -5.74 -1.09 -1.42
CA PHE A 152 -4.38 -0.87 -1.86
C PHE A 152 -3.96 0.55 -1.51
N GLU A 153 -2.88 0.69 -0.75
CA GLU A 153 -2.30 1.98 -0.41
C GLU A 153 -0.79 1.98 -0.65
N VAL A 154 -0.34 2.94 -1.45
CA VAL A 154 1.09 3.23 -1.61
C VAL A 154 1.31 4.72 -1.46
N SER A 155 2.02 5.14 -0.43
CA SER A 155 2.19 6.55 -0.12
C SER A 155 3.63 6.93 0.21
N SER A 156 4.03 8.16 -0.13
CA SER A 156 5.37 8.69 0.18
C SER A 156 6.51 7.77 -0.27
N CYS A 157 6.41 7.26 -1.50
CA CYS A 157 7.43 6.44 -2.15
C CYS A 157 8.02 7.24 -3.34
N PRO A 158 8.91 8.21 -3.08
CA PRO A 158 9.32 9.23 -4.05
C PRO A 158 10.01 8.72 -5.31
N VAL A 159 10.57 7.50 -5.29
CA VAL A 159 11.31 6.91 -6.42
C VAL A 159 10.55 5.75 -7.09
N LEU A 160 9.28 5.54 -6.72
CA LEU A 160 8.43 4.52 -7.33
C LEU A 160 8.09 4.92 -8.77
N LEU A 161 8.48 4.09 -9.73
CA LEU A 161 8.39 4.43 -11.15
C LEU A 161 7.06 4.03 -11.79
N SER A 162 6.46 2.95 -11.32
CA SER A 162 5.24 2.39 -11.88
C SER A 162 4.48 1.53 -10.87
N LEU A 163 3.19 1.40 -11.13
CA LEU A 163 2.31 0.46 -10.45
C LEU A 163 2.35 -0.91 -11.14
N PRO A 164 1.82 -1.98 -10.50
CA PRO A 164 1.71 -3.29 -11.12
C PRO A 164 0.83 -3.25 -12.37
N GLN A 165 1.27 -3.87 -13.46
CA GLN A 165 0.46 -4.04 -14.68
C GLN A 165 -0.76 -4.93 -14.43
N HIS A 166 -0.62 -5.94 -13.56
CA HIS A 166 -1.72 -6.82 -13.15
C HIS A 166 -2.13 -6.50 -11.72
N LEU A 167 -2.66 -5.29 -11.52
CA LEU A 167 -3.21 -4.83 -10.27
C LEU A 167 -4.72 -5.08 -10.21
N TYR A 168 -5.18 -5.84 -9.22
CA TYR A 168 -6.59 -5.92 -8.84
C TYR A 168 -6.79 -5.25 -7.48
N VAL A 169 -7.74 -4.31 -7.40
CA VAL A 169 -8.17 -3.69 -6.15
C VAL A 169 -9.68 -3.76 -6.06
N GLY A 170 -10.21 -4.38 -4.99
CA GLY A 170 -11.64 -4.65 -4.88
C GLY A 170 -12.48 -3.49 -4.32
N GLU A 171 -11.92 -2.71 -3.40
CA GLU A 171 -12.65 -1.69 -2.65
C GLU A 171 -12.09 -0.29 -2.85
N TRP A 172 -10.95 0.02 -2.24
CA TRP A 172 -10.39 1.37 -2.19
C TRP A 172 -8.91 1.38 -2.59
N MET A 173 -8.52 2.40 -3.35
CA MET A 173 -7.14 2.58 -3.81
C MET A 173 -6.63 3.97 -3.45
N CYS A 174 -5.43 4.04 -2.88
CA CYS A 174 -4.74 5.28 -2.59
C CYS A 174 -3.31 5.26 -3.08
N ILE A 175 -2.93 6.28 -3.85
CA ILE A 175 -1.55 6.55 -4.22
C ILE A 175 -1.26 8.02 -3.93
N ALA A 176 -0.37 8.28 -2.98
CA ALA A 176 -0.08 9.63 -2.54
C ALA A 176 1.41 9.91 -2.51
N GLU A 177 1.83 11.12 -2.91
CA GLU A 177 3.21 11.58 -2.80
C GLU A 177 4.21 10.60 -3.47
N CYS A 178 3.83 10.11 -4.65
CA CYS A 178 4.63 9.25 -5.53
C CYS A 178 4.87 9.94 -6.88
N PRO A 179 5.69 11.01 -6.92
CA PRO A 179 5.81 11.92 -8.07
C PRO A 179 6.40 11.28 -9.34
N GLU A 180 7.14 10.17 -9.23
CA GLU A 180 7.76 9.48 -10.36
C GLU A 180 6.85 8.44 -11.03
N VAL A 181 5.66 8.18 -10.48
CA VAL A 181 4.67 7.28 -11.09
C VAL A 181 4.08 7.96 -12.32
N ARG A 182 4.19 7.28 -13.47
CA ARG A 182 3.76 7.83 -14.78
C ARG A 182 2.40 7.37 -15.26
N SER A 183 1.89 6.28 -14.71
CA SER A 183 0.65 5.66 -15.19
C SER A 183 -0.08 4.94 -14.08
N ILE A 184 -1.39 4.83 -14.28
CA ILE A 184 -2.32 4.01 -13.53
C ILE A 184 -2.65 2.79 -14.40
N PRO A 185 -2.76 1.56 -13.83
CA PRO A 185 -3.08 0.39 -14.63
C PRO A 185 -4.49 0.44 -15.19
N ASP A 186 -4.69 -0.20 -16.35
CA ASP A 186 -6.01 -0.40 -16.96
C ASP A 186 -6.88 -1.36 -16.12
N GLY A 187 -8.19 -1.38 -16.39
CA GLY A 187 -9.10 -2.34 -15.75
C GLY A 187 -9.43 -2.02 -14.29
N LEU A 188 -9.15 -0.81 -13.83
CA LEU A 188 -9.48 -0.40 -12.46
C LEU A 188 -10.99 -0.21 -12.28
N ASN A 189 -11.57 -1.14 -11.54
CA ASN A 189 -12.98 -1.14 -11.15
C ASN A 189 -13.10 -1.20 -9.63
N LEU A 190 -13.15 -0.03 -9.01
CA LEU A 190 -13.15 0.16 -7.56
C LEU A 190 -14.58 0.30 -7.04
N LYS A 191 -14.93 -0.49 -6.01
CA LYS A 191 -16.25 -0.37 -5.37
C LYS A 191 -16.44 0.96 -4.66
N TYR A 192 -15.38 1.55 -4.12
CA TYR A 192 -15.42 2.80 -3.35
C TYR A 192 -14.59 3.90 -4.04
N ASP A 193 -13.55 4.41 -3.40
CA ASP A 193 -12.84 5.62 -3.82
C ASP A 193 -11.47 5.30 -4.46
N LEU A 194 -11.07 6.15 -5.41
CA LEU A 194 -9.70 6.28 -5.89
C LEU A 194 -9.13 7.60 -5.39
N LEU A 195 -8.10 7.55 -4.56
CA LEU A 195 -7.43 8.73 -4.03
C LEU A 195 -6.02 8.81 -4.61
N MET A 196 -5.76 9.86 -5.37
CA MET A 196 -4.46 10.17 -5.94
C MET A 196 -4.07 11.59 -5.56
N SER A 197 -2.93 11.73 -4.90
CA SER A 197 -2.40 13.05 -4.54
C SER A 197 -0.91 13.15 -4.80
N GLY A 198 -0.44 14.28 -5.34
CA GLY A 198 0.99 14.51 -5.54
C GLY A 198 1.65 13.53 -6.52
N CYS A 199 0.88 12.96 -7.45
CA CYS A 199 1.37 12.10 -8.52
C CYS A 199 1.44 12.92 -9.83
N SER A 200 2.43 13.81 -9.91
CA SER A 200 2.48 14.85 -10.94
C SER A 200 2.88 14.37 -12.35
N GLN A 201 3.51 13.20 -12.48
CA GLN A 201 3.88 12.59 -13.77
C GLN A 201 2.78 11.73 -14.39
N ILE A 202 1.64 11.55 -13.72
CA ILE A 202 0.47 10.89 -14.32
C ILE A 202 -0.19 11.90 -15.25
N GLU A 203 -0.16 11.64 -16.56
CA GLU A 203 -0.73 12.52 -17.58
C GLU A 203 -2.14 12.09 -18.01
N GLU A 204 -2.45 10.80 -17.90
CA GLU A 204 -3.69 10.20 -18.39
C GLU A 204 -4.25 9.20 -17.37
N LEU A 205 -5.57 9.11 -17.33
CA LEU A 205 -6.31 8.09 -16.60
C LEU A 205 -6.72 6.97 -17.58
N PRO A 206 -6.87 5.71 -17.12
CA PRO A 206 -7.26 4.62 -18.00
C PRO A 206 -8.68 4.84 -18.54
N ALA A 207 -8.90 4.51 -19.81
CA ALA A 207 -10.19 4.74 -20.47
C ALA A 207 -11.33 3.97 -19.79
N ASP A 208 -11.07 2.80 -19.23
CA ASP A 208 -12.05 1.95 -18.56
C ASP A 208 -12.11 2.18 -17.04
N LEU A 209 -11.72 3.36 -16.56
CA LEU A 209 -11.77 3.72 -15.15
C LEU A 209 -13.20 3.70 -14.58
N ARG A 210 -13.43 2.88 -13.55
CA ARG A 210 -14.69 2.82 -12.81
C ARG A 210 -14.46 2.99 -11.32
N VAL A 211 -15.09 4.01 -10.74
CA VAL A 211 -14.98 4.37 -9.33
C VAL A 211 -16.38 4.51 -8.76
N GLY A 212 -16.78 3.60 -7.88
CA GLY A 212 -18.14 3.55 -7.34
C GLY A 212 -18.50 4.73 -6.44
N ARG A 213 -17.51 5.44 -5.91
CA ARG A 213 -17.67 6.66 -5.10
C ARG A 213 -16.81 7.79 -5.64
N ASN A 214 -15.85 8.30 -4.87
CA ASN A 214 -15.15 9.53 -5.20
C ASN A 214 -13.84 9.24 -5.96
N LEU A 215 -13.59 10.03 -6.99
CA LEU A 215 -12.29 10.14 -7.64
C LEU A 215 -11.61 11.42 -7.15
N ASP A 216 -10.56 11.29 -6.35
CA ASP A 216 -9.70 12.39 -5.94
C ASP A 216 -8.39 12.32 -6.73
N ILE A 217 -8.10 13.35 -7.51
CA ILE A 217 -6.84 13.53 -8.25
C ILE A 217 -6.13 14.82 -7.83
N SER A 218 -6.38 15.31 -6.62
CA SER A 218 -5.83 16.56 -6.12
C SER A 218 -4.31 16.62 -6.29
N LYS A 219 -3.78 17.76 -6.74
CA LYS A 219 -2.35 17.98 -7.00
C LYS A 219 -1.74 17.03 -8.04
N CYS A 220 -2.53 16.30 -8.83
CA CYS A 220 -2.06 15.56 -10.00
C CYS A 220 -2.04 16.50 -11.22
N SER A 221 -1.06 17.39 -11.26
CA SER A 221 -0.98 18.47 -12.27
C SER A 221 -0.75 18.00 -13.71
N GLY A 222 -0.33 16.75 -13.90
CA GLY A 222 -0.12 16.15 -15.23
C GLY A 222 -1.44 15.80 -15.94
N ILE A 223 -2.50 15.52 -15.18
CA ILE A 223 -3.80 15.10 -15.73
C ILE A 223 -4.48 16.30 -16.40
N LYS A 224 -4.69 16.20 -17.71
CA LYS A 224 -5.28 17.25 -18.53
C LYS A 224 -6.75 17.00 -18.88
N GLU A 225 -7.18 15.76 -18.86
CA GLU A 225 -8.53 15.38 -19.26
C GLU A 225 -9.01 14.16 -18.45
N ILE A 226 -10.30 14.14 -18.12
CA ILE A 226 -10.97 12.96 -17.59
C ILE A 226 -11.49 12.14 -18.78
N PRO A 227 -11.25 10.82 -18.86
CA PRO A 227 -11.75 10.01 -19.97
C PRO A 227 -13.27 10.10 -20.10
N SER A 228 -13.77 10.27 -21.32
CA SER A 228 -15.24 10.33 -21.57
C SER A 228 -15.98 9.05 -21.21
N THR A 229 -15.25 7.93 -21.08
CA THR A 229 -15.78 6.63 -20.65
C THR A 229 -15.65 6.38 -19.14
N ALA A 230 -15.09 7.31 -18.37
CA ALA A 230 -14.93 7.14 -16.94
C ALA A 230 -16.29 7.11 -16.22
N GLU A 231 -16.49 6.13 -15.34
CA GLU A 231 -17.66 6.02 -14.48
C GLU A 231 -17.29 6.45 -13.05
N ILE A 232 -17.85 7.57 -12.58
CA ILE A 232 -17.60 8.10 -11.23
C ILE A 232 -18.94 8.22 -10.52
N GLY A 233 -19.17 7.37 -9.51
CA GLY A 233 -20.45 7.29 -8.80
C GLY A 233 -20.68 8.39 -7.77
N GLY A 234 -19.63 9.11 -7.38
CA GLY A 234 -19.63 10.14 -6.33
C GLY A 234 -19.05 11.47 -6.82
N ALA A 235 -18.16 12.07 -6.03
CA ALA A 235 -17.53 13.34 -6.36
C ALA A 235 -16.25 13.16 -7.17
N LEU A 236 -16.03 14.08 -8.12
CA LEU A 236 -14.75 14.31 -8.78
C LEU A 236 -14.03 15.46 -8.08
N ILE A 237 -12.88 15.18 -7.46
CA ILE A 237 -12.09 16.13 -6.66
C ILE A 237 -10.75 16.37 -7.37
N MET A 238 -10.45 17.62 -7.69
CA MET A 238 -9.29 17.99 -8.52
C MET A 238 -8.57 19.23 -7.96
N ARG A 239 -8.45 19.32 -6.63
CA ARG A 239 -7.88 20.52 -5.98
C ARG A 239 -6.41 20.68 -6.36
N GLY A 240 -6.04 21.85 -6.85
CA GLY A 240 -4.66 22.13 -7.28
C GLY A 240 -4.31 21.59 -8.67
N CYS A 241 -5.26 21.01 -9.41
CA CYS A 241 -5.13 20.79 -10.85
C CYS A 241 -5.56 22.06 -11.61
N LYS A 242 -5.12 22.22 -12.87
CA LYS A 242 -5.41 23.41 -13.69
C LYS A 242 -5.69 23.01 -15.13
N GLY A 243 -6.73 23.58 -15.71
CA GLY A 243 -7.12 23.36 -17.11
C GLY A 243 -7.58 21.93 -17.39
N VAL A 244 -8.15 21.24 -16.40
CA VAL A 244 -8.63 19.86 -16.61
C VAL A 244 -9.90 19.90 -17.46
N ILE A 245 -9.90 19.19 -18.58
CA ILE A 245 -11.07 19.01 -19.42
C ILE A 245 -11.93 17.88 -18.84
N ILE A 246 -13.20 18.18 -18.58
CA ILE A 246 -14.19 17.21 -18.13
C ILE A 246 -15.22 17.02 -19.24
N PRO A 247 -15.37 15.82 -19.81
CA PRO A 247 -16.44 15.52 -20.75
C PRO A 247 -17.82 15.80 -20.16
N GLU A 248 -18.73 16.41 -20.94
CA GLU A 248 -20.08 16.77 -20.49
C GLU A 248 -20.84 15.60 -19.86
N ASN A 249 -20.74 14.41 -20.46
CA ASN A 249 -21.38 13.20 -19.93
C ASN A 249 -20.82 12.76 -18.56
N VAL A 250 -19.51 12.97 -18.32
CA VAL A 250 -18.88 12.69 -17.02
C VAL A 250 -19.30 13.74 -16.00
N ALA A 251 -19.33 15.01 -16.40
CA ALA A 251 -19.75 16.11 -15.54
C ALA A 251 -21.22 15.98 -15.09
N GLU A 252 -22.11 15.52 -15.97
CA GLU A 252 -23.52 15.25 -15.68
C GLU A 252 -23.72 14.02 -14.79
N ALA A 253 -22.87 13.00 -14.93
CA ALA A 253 -22.96 11.76 -14.15
C ALA A 253 -22.40 11.90 -12.72
N CYS A 254 -21.38 12.75 -12.52
CA CYS A 254 -20.78 12.98 -11.22
C CYS A 254 -21.77 13.68 -10.26
N GLN A 255 -21.80 13.25 -8.99
CA GLN A 255 -22.65 13.92 -7.98
C GLN A 255 -22.17 15.33 -7.64
N ASN A 256 -20.86 15.56 -7.72
CA ASN A 256 -20.25 16.85 -7.44
C ASN A 256 -18.88 16.99 -8.11
N ILE A 257 -18.51 18.21 -8.48
CA ILE A 257 -17.18 18.56 -8.99
C ILE A 257 -16.54 19.55 -8.02
N ILE A 258 -15.42 19.16 -7.43
CA ILE A 258 -14.74 19.91 -6.37
C ILE A 258 -13.34 20.31 -6.86
N ALA A 259 -13.20 21.59 -7.22
CA ALA A 259 -11.92 22.19 -7.59
C ALA A 259 -11.54 23.33 -6.64
N SER A 260 -10.34 23.91 -6.79
CA SER A 260 -9.93 25.08 -6.01
C SER A 260 -10.57 26.37 -6.53
N SER A 261 -10.85 26.45 -7.84
CA SER A 261 -11.56 27.53 -8.52
C SER A 261 -12.39 26.95 -9.69
N ALA A 262 -13.46 27.64 -10.08
CA ALA A 262 -14.24 27.29 -11.28
C ALA A 262 -13.44 27.45 -12.58
N SER A 263 -12.35 28.22 -12.56
CA SER A 263 -11.42 28.37 -13.69
C SER A 263 -10.40 27.23 -13.79
N ASP A 264 -10.43 26.25 -12.88
CA ASP A 264 -9.44 25.16 -12.85
C ASP A 264 -9.78 24.02 -13.80
N TYR A 265 -11.00 24.00 -14.35
CA TYR A 265 -11.47 22.99 -15.28
C TYR A 265 -12.41 23.60 -16.32
N GLU A 266 -12.56 22.89 -17.42
CA GLU A 266 -13.49 23.22 -18.50
C GLU A 266 -14.38 22.01 -18.79
N ILE A 267 -15.68 22.24 -18.98
CA ILE A 267 -16.59 21.16 -19.41
C ILE A 267 -16.64 21.17 -20.94
N SER A 268 -16.11 20.13 -21.58
CA SER A 268 -16.19 20.00 -23.04
C SER A 268 -17.59 19.51 -23.42
N ARG A 269 -18.38 20.43 -23.99
CA ARG A 269 -19.71 20.10 -24.52
C ARG A 269 -19.57 19.34 -25.83
N ALA A 270 -20.37 18.29 -26.00
CA ALA A 270 -20.48 17.67 -27.31
C ALA A 270 -21.02 18.71 -28.30
N ALA A 271 -20.50 18.73 -29.54
CA ALA A 271 -21.11 19.52 -30.59
C ALA A 271 -22.60 19.12 -30.67
N ARG A 272 -23.52 20.06 -30.43
CA ARG A 272 -24.94 19.81 -30.67
C ARG A 272 -25.05 19.28 -32.11
N PRO A 273 -25.71 18.15 -32.36
CA PRO A 273 -25.99 17.75 -33.74
C PRO A 273 -26.66 18.95 -34.40
N GLU A 274 -26.08 19.43 -35.51
CA GLU A 274 -26.59 20.57 -36.25
C GLU A 274 -28.10 20.38 -36.40
N GLU A 275 -28.88 21.32 -35.87
CA GLU A 275 -30.30 21.41 -36.19
C GLU A 275 -30.36 21.52 -37.70
N ILE A 276 -30.71 20.42 -38.36
CA ILE A 276 -31.03 20.41 -39.78
C ILE A 276 -32.22 21.34 -39.92
N SER A 277 -31.92 22.61 -40.22
CA SER A 277 -32.91 23.59 -40.60
C SER A 277 -33.72 22.99 -41.75
N PRO A 278 -35.06 22.92 -41.64
CA PRO A 278 -35.87 22.49 -42.77
C PRO A 278 -35.64 23.50 -43.89
N THR A 279 -35.07 23.03 -44.99
CA THR A 279 -34.91 23.81 -46.21
C THR A 279 -36.30 24.19 -46.75
N PRO A 280 -36.47 25.40 -47.30
CA PRO A 280 -37.78 26.01 -47.57
C PRO A 280 -38.60 25.30 -48.64
#